data_AF-A0A834BGM5-F1
#
_entry.id   AF-A0A834BGM5-F1
#
_cell.length_a   1.000
_cell.length_b   1.000
_cell.length_c   1.000
_cell.angle_alpha   90.00
_cell.angle_beta   90.00
_cell.angle_gamma   90.00
#
_symmetry.space_group_name_H-M   'P 1'
#
loop_
_entity.id
_entity.type
_entity.pdbx_description
1 polymer ?
#
loop_
_entity_poly.entity_id
_entity_poly.type
_entity_poly.pdbx_seq_one_letter_code
_entity_poly.pdbx_strand_id
1 'polypeptide(L)'
;MAPFPRQVDVWGAQAGLVVAGYYHANAALHDQSPGPLALKIAGRIAEFFPDAVLIMLDNQKLVSQPHVPPVIVLENHGLRWVPKDKNLVMWRDWEESRQMVGTLLDSRAHQHLVDFDCHLDDIRQDWTNQQLNTQITQWVGPTNGNA
;
A
#
# COMPACT_ATOMS: atom_id res chain seq x y z
N MET A 1 1.85 -26.68 -13.38
CA MET A 1 3.12 -26.24 -12.75
C MET A 1 2.76 -25.14 -11.77
N ALA A 2 2.87 -25.37 -10.46
CA ALA A 2 2.67 -24.30 -9.51
C ALA A 2 3.78 -23.25 -9.73
N PRO A 3 3.47 -21.94 -9.75
CA PRO A 3 4.50 -20.92 -9.89
C PRO A 3 5.48 -21.04 -8.71
N PHE A 4 6.77 -20.74 -8.95
CA PHE A 4 7.72 -20.58 -7.85
C PHE A 4 7.21 -19.48 -6.91
N PRO A 5 7.21 -19.71 -5.58
CA PRO A 5 6.75 -18.71 -4.63
C PRO A 5 7.68 -17.49 -4.71
N ARG A 6 7.09 -16.29 -4.76
CA ARG A 6 7.85 -15.04 -4.79
C ARG A 6 8.52 -14.83 -3.42
N GLN A 7 9.59 -14.05 -3.37
CA GLN A 7 10.29 -13.74 -2.11
C GLN A 7 9.34 -13.20 -1.03
N VAL A 8 8.38 -12.34 -1.43
CA VAL A 8 7.32 -11.82 -0.55
C VAL A 8 6.40 -12.92 -0.02
N ASP A 9 6.08 -13.95 -0.83
CA ASP A 9 5.23 -15.06 -0.40
C ASP A 9 5.92 -15.89 0.70
N VAL A 10 7.22 -16.19 0.51
CA VAL A 10 8.00 -16.96 1.48
C VAL A 10 8.23 -16.18 2.77
N TRP A 11 8.61 -14.91 2.66
CA TRP A 11 8.82 -14.03 3.81
C TRP A 11 7.52 -13.82 4.60
N GLY A 12 6.40 -13.55 3.91
CA GLY A 12 5.10 -13.36 4.54
C GLY A 12 4.62 -14.61 5.26
N ALA A 13 4.78 -15.80 4.67
CA ALA A 13 4.37 -17.06 5.29
C ALA A 13 5.06 -17.32 6.64
N GLN A 14 6.31 -16.89 6.82
CA GLN A 14 7.03 -17.01 8.11
C GLN A 14 6.39 -16.15 9.21
N ALA A 15 5.74 -15.05 8.84
CA ALA A 15 5.03 -14.16 9.75
C ALA A 15 3.51 -14.42 9.79
N GLY A 16 3.01 -15.47 9.14
CA GLY A 16 1.57 -15.75 9.05
C GLY A 16 0.80 -14.75 8.17
N LEU A 17 1.48 -14.08 7.24
CA LEU A 17 0.92 -13.08 6.33
C LEU A 17 0.69 -13.67 4.93
N VAL A 18 -0.29 -13.09 4.22
CA VAL A 18 -0.61 -13.40 2.83
C VAL A 18 -0.67 -12.12 2.00
N VAL A 19 -0.41 -12.23 0.69
CA VAL A 19 -0.60 -11.10 -0.23
C VAL A 19 -2.10 -10.91 -0.48
N ALA A 20 -2.69 -9.89 0.16
CA ALA A 20 -4.13 -9.62 0.12
C ALA A 20 -4.55 -8.50 -0.86
N GLY A 21 -3.61 -7.96 -1.63
CA GLY A 21 -3.93 -6.89 -2.58
C GLY A 21 -2.73 -6.33 -3.30
N TYR A 22 -2.99 -5.34 -4.15
CA TYR A 22 -1.99 -4.61 -4.93
C TYR A 22 -2.37 -3.14 -5.00
N TYR A 23 -1.40 -2.24 -4.88
CA TYR A 23 -1.61 -0.81 -5.10
C TYR A 23 -0.84 -0.34 -6.34
N HIS A 24 -1.37 0.69 -7.02
CA HIS A 24 -0.77 1.26 -8.20
C HIS A 24 -0.99 2.77 -8.26
N ALA A 25 0.06 3.50 -8.67
CA ALA A 25 0.02 4.92 -8.93
C ALA A 25 0.37 5.16 -10.41
N ASN A 26 -0.57 5.68 -11.19
CA ASN A 26 -0.33 5.95 -12.62
C ASN A 26 0.65 7.13 -12.80
N ALA A 27 1.46 7.11 -13.86
CA ALA A 27 2.35 8.23 -14.16
C ALA A 27 1.60 9.54 -14.47
N ALA A 28 0.44 9.44 -15.12
CA ALA A 28 -0.41 10.59 -15.41
C ALA A 28 -1.21 11.00 -14.16
N LEU A 29 -1.03 12.23 -13.69
CA LEU A 29 -1.65 12.71 -12.44
C LEU A 29 -3.19 12.65 -12.45
N HIS A 30 -3.83 12.83 -13.61
CA HIS A 30 -5.28 12.89 -13.75
C HIS A 30 -5.92 11.53 -14.10
N ASP A 31 -5.13 10.47 -14.21
CA ASP A 31 -5.61 9.14 -14.53
C ASP A 31 -5.53 8.26 -13.29
N GLN A 32 -6.69 7.88 -12.74
CA GLN A 32 -6.78 6.92 -11.64
C GLN A 32 -7.37 5.58 -12.10
N SER A 33 -7.50 5.37 -13.41
CA SER A 33 -8.04 4.13 -13.97
C SER A 33 -7.01 2.99 -13.90
N PRO A 34 -7.43 1.76 -13.58
CA PRO A 34 -6.51 0.64 -13.52
C PRO A 34 -6.09 0.21 -14.92
N GLY A 35 -4.81 0.37 -15.24
CA GLY A 35 -4.24 -0.10 -16.50
C GLY A 35 -4.18 -1.64 -16.62
N PRO A 36 -3.93 -2.19 -17.83
CA PRO A 36 -3.88 -3.63 -18.05
C PRO A 36 -2.89 -4.39 -17.15
N LEU A 37 -1.76 -3.77 -16.82
CA LEU A 37 -0.76 -4.35 -15.92
C LEU A 37 -1.29 -4.49 -14.49
N ALA A 38 -1.91 -3.43 -13.96
CA ALA A 38 -2.48 -3.44 -12.62
C ALA A 38 -3.60 -4.49 -12.51
N LEU A 39 -4.47 -4.57 -13.51
CA LEU A 39 -5.54 -5.58 -13.59
C LEU A 39 -4.98 -7.01 -13.65
N LYS A 40 -3.92 -7.23 -14.43
CA LYS A 40 -3.28 -8.55 -14.56
C LYS A 40 -2.63 -8.99 -13.24
N ILE A 41 -1.92 -8.08 -12.56
CA ILE A 41 -1.28 -8.37 -11.26
C ILE A 41 -2.36 -8.65 -10.20
N ALA A 42 -3.34 -7.76 -10.07
CA ALA A 42 -4.43 -7.93 -9.11
C ALA A 42 -5.23 -9.21 -9.37
N GLY A 43 -5.55 -9.50 -10.64
CA GLY A 43 -6.21 -10.74 -11.05
C GLY A 43 -5.41 -11.98 -10.65
N ARG A 44 -4.08 -11.95 -10.85
CA ARG A 44 -3.21 -13.06 -10.43
C ARG A 44 -3.19 -13.25 -8.91
N ILE A 45 -3.25 -12.18 -8.13
CA ILE A 45 -3.36 -12.26 -6.66
C ILE A 45 -4.73 -12.84 -6.27
N ALA A 46 -5.80 -12.42 -6.94
CA ALA A 46 -7.17 -12.89 -6.67
C ALA A 46 -7.38 -14.39 -6.92
N GLU A 47 -6.55 -15.01 -7.78
CA GLU A 47 -6.54 -16.48 -7.95
C GLU A 47 -6.14 -17.23 -6.67
N PHE A 48 -5.33 -16.62 -5.79
CA PHE A 48 -4.87 -17.20 -4.53
C PHE A 48 -5.58 -16.63 -3.31
N PHE A 49 -6.03 -15.38 -3.38
CA PHE A 49 -6.77 -14.69 -2.33
C PHE A 49 -8.00 -13.99 -2.94
N PRO A 50 -9.17 -14.67 -3.00
CA PRO A 50 -10.34 -14.18 -3.73
C PRO A 50 -10.83 -12.78 -3.32
N ASP A 51 -10.68 -12.42 -2.04
CA ASP A 51 -11.06 -11.12 -1.49
C ASP A 51 -9.99 -10.04 -1.70
N ALA A 52 -9.05 -10.26 -2.63
CA ALA A 52 -7.98 -9.31 -2.91
C ALA A 52 -8.53 -7.97 -3.39
N VAL A 53 -7.88 -6.89 -2.97
CA VAL A 53 -8.22 -5.52 -3.38
C VAL A 53 -7.16 -4.93 -4.30
N LEU A 54 -7.60 -4.14 -5.28
CA LEU A 54 -6.75 -3.29 -6.11
C LEU A 54 -6.92 -1.85 -5.65
N ILE A 55 -5.84 -1.16 -5.31
CA ILE A 55 -5.88 0.22 -4.82
C ILE A 55 -5.20 1.13 -5.85
N MET A 56 -5.96 2.05 -6.43
CA MET A 56 -5.42 3.09 -7.30
C MET A 56 -5.17 4.36 -6.48
N LEU A 57 -3.96 4.91 -6.53
CA LEU A 57 -3.64 6.16 -5.86
C LEU A 57 -4.09 7.36 -6.71
N ASP A 58 -4.69 8.36 -6.06
CA ASP A 58 -5.00 9.65 -6.63
C ASP A 58 -3.83 10.61 -6.40
N ASN A 59 -2.90 10.63 -7.37
CA ASN A 59 -1.64 11.36 -7.26
C ASN A 59 -1.81 12.88 -7.15
N GLN A 60 -2.95 13.45 -7.59
CA GLN A 60 -3.25 14.87 -7.39
C GLN A 60 -3.48 15.22 -5.93
N LYS A 61 -3.88 14.24 -5.12
CA LYS A 61 -4.20 14.40 -3.71
C LYS A 61 -3.08 13.88 -2.80
N LEU A 62 -1.97 13.39 -3.34
CA LEU A 62 -0.80 12.99 -2.56
C LEU A 62 0.03 14.22 -2.15
N VAL A 63 -0.51 14.99 -1.21
CA VAL A 63 0.07 16.21 -0.65
C VAL A 63 0.31 16.05 0.86
N SER A 64 1.01 16.96 1.53
CA SER A 64 1.31 16.83 2.97
C SER A 64 0.05 16.76 3.86
N GLN A 65 -1.10 17.30 3.43
CA GLN A 65 -2.34 17.26 4.23
C GLN A 65 -3.60 17.02 3.39
N PRO A 66 -3.82 15.79 2.89
CA PRO A 66 -4.99 15.47 2.07
C PRO A 66 -6.26 15.50 2.91
N HIS A 67 -7.34 16.13 2.43
CA HIS A 67 -8.60 16.23 3.17
C HIS A 67 -9.36 14.89 3.23
N VAL A 68 -9.15 14.05 2.22
CA VAL A 68 -9.75 12.71 2.11
C VAL A 68 -8.65 11.73 1.70
N PRO A 69 -8.78 10.43 2.03
CA PRO A 69 -7.83 9.42 1.58
C PRO A 69 -7.65 9.46 0.06
N PRO A 70 -6.41 9.64 -0.44
CA PRO A 70 -6.14 9.79 -1.87
C PRO A 70 -6.09 8.43 -2.57
N VAL A 71 -7.11 7.58 -2.36
CA VAL A 71 -7.16 6.23 -2.91
C VAL A 71 -8.55 5.89 -3.45
N ILE A 72 -8.56 5.01 -4.45
CA ILE A 72 -9.74 4.34 -4.98
C ILE A 72 -9.52 2.84 -4.77
N VAL A 73 -10.38 2.22 -3.96
CA VAL A 73 -10.34 0.77 -3.70
C VAL A 73 -11.27 0.09 -4.69
N LEU A 74 -10.75 -0.90 -5.41
CA LEU A 74 -11.50 -1.78 -6.29
C LEU A 74 -11.53 -3.19 -5.71
N GLU A 75 -12.66 -3.86 -5.90
CA GLU A 75 -12.86 -5.26 -5.55
C GLU A 75 -13.15 -6.10 -6.80
N ASN A 76 -12.80 -7.39 -6.72
CA ASN A 76 -12.98 -8.31 -7.83
C ASN A 76 -14.40 -8.91 -7.82
N HIS A 77 -15.16 -8.67 -8.89
CA HIS A 77 -16.45 -9.30 -9.16
C HIS A 77 -16.29 -10.27 -10.34
N GLY A 78 -15.55 -11.35 -10.11
CA GLY A 78 -15.25 -12.39 -11.08
C GLY A 78 -14.17 -11.98 -12.09
N LEU A 79 -14.59 -11.40 -13.22
CA LEU A 79 -13.69 -10.97 -14.32
C LEU A 79 -13.49 -9.45 -14.38
N ARG A 80 -14.11 -8.69 -13.46
CA ARG A 80 -14.10 -7.24 -13.46
C ARG A 80 -13.69 -6.70 -12.11
N TRP A 81 -12.87 -5.66 -12.13
CA TRP A 81 -12.53 -4.86 -10.96
C TRP A 81 -13.44 -3.64 -10.94
N VAL A 82 -14.24 -3.49 -9.89
CA VAL A 82 -15.20 -2.40 -9.74
C VAL A 82 -14.91 -1.62 -8.46
N PRO A 83 -15.19 -0.30 -8.42
CA PRO A 83 -15.02 0.47 -7.19
C PRO A 83 -15.83 -0.13 -6.05
N LYS A 84 -15.17 -0.36 -4.91
CA LYS A 84 -15.81 -0.86 -3.70
C LYS A 84 -16.69 0.23 -3.09
N ASP A 85 -17.79 -0.17 -2.45
CA ASP A 85 -18.61 0.77 -1.68
C ASP A 85 -17.72 1.44 -0.61
N LYS A 86 -17.74 2.78 -0.58
CA LYS A 86 -16.95 3.59 0.35
C LYS A 86 -17.30 3.29 1.81
N ASN A 87 -18.52 2.86 2.10
CA ASN A 87 -18.94 2.47 3.45
C ASN A 87 -18.28 1.17 3.94
N LEU A 88 -17.76 0.36 3.01
CA LEU A 88 -17.02 -0.88 3.31
C LEU A 88 -15.50 -0.66 3.41
N VAL A 89 -15.02 0.55 3.12
CA VAL A 89 -13.61 0.92 3.23
C VAL A 89 -13.41 1.65 4.54
N MET A 90 -12.87 0.92 5.52
CA MET A 90 -12.60 1.47 6.85
C MET A 90 -11.14 1.88 6.98
N TRP A 91 -10.91 2.98 7.69
CA TRP A 91 -9.60 3.46 8.09
C TRP A 91 -9.49 3.26 9.59
N ARG A 92 -8.37 2.68 10.06
CA ARG A 92 -8.16 2.48 11.49
C ARG A 92 -8.17 3.83 12.22
N ASP A 93 -7.25 4.72 11.82
CA ASP A 93 -7.15 6.09 12.31
C ASP A 93 -6.76 7.02 11.16
N TRP A 94 -7.76 7.54 10.43
CA TRP A 94 -7.51 8.37 9.24
C TRP A 94 -6.76 9.67 9.59
N GLU A 95 -7.18 10.36 10.65
CA GLU A 95 -6.60 11.65 11.01
C GLU A 95 -5.13 11.50 11.45
N GLU A 96 -4.81 10.47 12.22
CA GLU A 96 -3.43 10.16 12.60
C GLU A 96 -2.59 9.77 11.39
N SER A 97 -3.11 8.89 10.53
CA SER A 97 -2.42 8.50 9.28
C SER A 97 -2.12 9.71 8.40
N ARG A 98 -3.07 10.66 8.30
CA ARG A 98 -2.92 11.90 7.55
C ARG A 98 -1.81 12.78 8.11
N GLN A 99 -1.79 13.01 9.43
CA GLN A 99 -0.77 13.85 10.08
C GLN A 99 0.62 13.23 9.98
N MET A 100 0.71 11.90 10.13
CA MET A 100 1.94 11.14 10.00
C MET A 100 2.51 11.25 8.58
N VAL A 101 1.69 10.99 7.56
CA VAL A 101 2.10 11.11 6.15
C VAL A 101 2.58 12.53 5.85
N GLY A 102 1.91 13.56 6.37
CA GLY A 102 2.36 14.95 6.24
C GLY A 102 3.75 15.18 6.82
N THR A 103 3.98 14.72 8.05
CA THR A 103 5.28 14.81 8.72
C THR A 103 6.38 14.06 7.96
N LEU A 104 6.08 12.88 7.43
CA LEU A 104 7.01 12.07 6.64
C LEU A 104 7.32 12.70 5.28
N LEU A 105 6.34 13.35 4.64
CA LEU A 105 6.55 14.09 3.40
C LEU A 105 7.43 15.32 3.63
N ASP A 106 7.13 16.12 4.67
CA ASP A 106 7.85 17.34 5.00
C ASP A 106 9.31 17.06 5.41
N SER A 107 9.55 15.96 6.13
CA SER A 107 10.89 15.47 6.48
C SER A 107 11.63 14.75 5.34
N ARG A 108 10.98 14.60 4.17
CA ARG A 108 11.50 13.85 3.01
C ARG A 108 11.87 12.40 3.32
N ALA A 109 11.16 11.77 4.25
CA ALA A 109 11.37 10.37 4.63
C ALA A 109 11.24 9.41 3.42
N HIS A 110 10.45 9.79 2.41
CA HIS A 110 10.32 9.04 1.15
C HIS A 110 11.65 8.81 0.41
N GLN A 111 12.68 9.63 0.63
CA GLN A 111 14.02 9.42 0.05
C GLN A 111 14.78 8.25 0.66
N HIS A 112 14.35 7.76 1.82
CA HIS A 112 14.93 6.64 2.54
C HIS A 112 14.08 5.36 2.40
N LEU A 113 12.97 5.44 1.65
CA LEU A 113 12.13 4.28 1.36
C LEU A 113 12.87 3.37 0.38
N VAL A 114 13.03 2.10 0.75
CA VAL A 114 13.62 1.08 -0.10
C VAL A 114 12.49 0.26 -0.72
N ASP A 115 12.41 0.24 -2.05
CA ASP A 115 11.52 -0.67 -2.76
C ASP A 115 12.27 -1.91 -3.28
N PHE A 116 11.59 -2.75 -4.05
CA PHE A 116 12.19 -3.98 -4.57
C PHE A 116 13.22 -3.71 -5.67
N ASP A 117 13.09 -2.62 -6.45
CA ASP A 117 14.08 -2.27 -7.46
C ASP A 117 15.40 -1.84 -6.80
N CYS A 118 15.33 -1.05 -5.71
CA CYS A 118 16.49 -0.70 -4.89
C CYS A 118 17.21 -1.94 -4.32
N HIS A 119 16.43 -2.95 -3.88
CA HIS A 119 16.96 -4.21 -3.37
C HIS A 119 17.61 -5.06 -4.47
N LEU A 120 17.08 -5.03 -5.70
CA LEU A 120 17.70 -5.74 -6.82
C LEU A 120 19.04 -5.10 -7.23
N ASP A 121 19.16 -3.78 -7.11
CA ASP A 121 20.41 -3.05 -7.33
C ASP A 121 21.44 -3.33 -6.22
N ASP A 122 21.00 -3.37 -4.96
CA ASP A 122 21.83 -3.76 -3.82
C ASP A 122 21.04 -4.61 -2.82
N ILE A 123 21.33 -5.92 -2.80
CA ILE A 123 20.65 -6.92 -1.96
C ILE A 123 20.74 -6.66 -0.46
N ARG A 124 21.60 -5.74 -0.02
CA ARG A 124 21.70 -5.32 1.38
C ARG A 124 20.60 -4.32 1.78
N GLN A 125 19.95 -3.69 0.80
CA GLN A 125 18.85 -2.76 1.09
C GLN A 125 17.59 -3.53 1.51
N ASP A 126 17.00 -3.13 2.64
CA ASP A 126 15.83 -3.81 3.22
C ASP A 126 14.52 -3.30 2.63
N TRP A 127 13.97 -4.01 1.65
CA TRP A 127 12.66 -3.71 1.06
C TRP A 127 11.49 -3.83 2.04
N THR A 128 11.68 -4.46 3.21
CA THR A 128 10.64 -4.54 4.25
C THR A 128 10.57 -3.28 5.13
N ASN A 129 11.56 -2.39 5.02
CA ASN A 129 11.63 -1.09 5.69
C ASN A 129 11.43 -1.17 7.23
N GLN A 130 12.02 -2.15 7.92
CA GLN A 130 11.78 -2.38 9.36
C GLN A 130 12.04 -1.14 10.24
N GLN A 131 13.06 -0.35 9.90
CA GLN A 131 13.39 0.88 10.64
C GLN A 131 12.25 1.90 10.54
N LEU A 132 11.70 2.12 9.35
CA LEU A 132 10.58 3.04 9.15
C LEU A 132 9.33 2.53 9.85
N ASN A 133 9.06 1.22 9.79
CA ASN A 133 7.93 0.60 10.49
C ASN A 133 8.01 0.82 12.02
N THR A 134 9.22 0.75 12.58
CA THR A 134 9.44 1.02 14.01
C THR A 134 9.15 2.48 14.36
N GLN A 135 9.60 3.42 13.52
CA GLN A 135 9.33 4.86 13.70
C GLN A 135 7.82 5.15 13.61
N ILE A 136 7.14 4.58 12.63
CA ILE A 136 5.68 4.69 12.48
C ILE A 136 4.96 4.14 13.71
N THR A 137 5.38 2.96 14.20
CA THR A 137 4.76 2.33 15.38
C THR A 137 4.97 3.14 16.65
N GLN A 138 6.13 3.80 16.80
CA GLN A 138 6.40 4.70 17.92
C GLN A 138 5.55 5.96 17.86
N TRP A 139 5.24 6.43 16.64
CA TRP A 139 4.35 7.57 16.41
C TRP A 139 2.90 7.23 16.78
N VAL A 140 2.46 6.01 16.44
CA VAL A 140 1.13 5.43 16.75
C VAL A 140 1.02 4.90 18.19
N GLY A 141 2.14 4.85 18.93
CA GLY A 141 2.14 4.58 20.36
C GLY A 141 1.39 5.69 21.13
N PRO A 142 0.97 5.44 22.39
CA PRO A 142 0.13 6.39 23.12
C PRO A 142 0.90 7.69 23.38
N THR A 143 0.71 8.66 22.50
CA THR A 143 1.12 10.04 22.71
C THR A 143 0.03 10.70 23.57
N ASN A 144 0.29 10.65 24.88
CA ASN A 144 -0.24 11.53 25.93
C ASN A 144 -1.72 11.37 26.33
N GLY A 145 -1.96 10.36 27.18
CA GLY A 145 -2.68 10.66 28.41
C GLY A 145 -1.77 11.50 29.32
N ASN A 146 -2.01 12.81 29.37
CA ASN A 146 -1.75 13.70 30.52
C ASN A 146 -2.04 15.17 30.17
N ALA A 147 -3.24 15.63 30.53
CA ALA A 147 -3.52 16.83 31.34
C ALA A 147 -4.98 16.82 31.76
#